data_AF-A0A368G364-F1
#
_entry.id   AF-A0A368G364-F1
#
_cell.length_a   1.000
_cell.length_b   1.000
_cell.length_c   1.000
_cell.angle_alpha   90.00
_cell.angle_beta   90.00
_cell.angle_gamma   90.00
#
_symmetry.space_group_name_H-M   'P 1'
#
loop_
_entity.id
_entity.type
_entity.pdbx_description
1 polymer ?
#
loop_
_entity_poly.entity_id
_entity_poly.type
_entity_poly.pdbx_seq_one_letter_code
_entity_poly.pdbx_strand_id
1 'polypeptide(L)'
;MILGNFRMTAGNNQPRPAIEFVQEVFYPETPIEFLVTEFTHVRRIRIVLRCRKRADYKFYINLKNGEDIVMQMDPRVREKRIIFNSFYNGHWQVEETAPMMGGYFIADTYYTVDLVPTRFHSVFVYIDGRFTYEFRERQPGFKVRSLGIGGDVQVHSVHFT
;
A
#
# COMPACT_ATOMS: atom_id res chain seq x y z
N MET A 1 -20.79 -11.34 59.76
CA MET A 1 -20.63 -12.57 58.98
C MET A 1 -20.31 -12.18 57.54
N ILE A 2 -19.03 -12.34 57.16
CA ILE A 2 -18.45 -12.49 55.79
C ILE A 2 -18.59 -11.25 54.86
N LEU A 3 -17.62 -10.33 54.74
CA LEU A 3 -16.33 -10.35 54.02
C LEU A 3 -16.39 -10.78 52.53
N GLY A 4 -16.15 -9.83 51.62
CA GLY A 4 -15.87 -10.05 50.21
C GLY A 4 -14.95 -8.96 49.66
N ASN A 5 -13.64 -9.06 49.95
CA ASN A 5 -12.60 -8.21 49.38
C ASN A 5 -12.40 -8.56 47.89
N PHE A 6 -12.83 -7.68 46.98
CA PHE A 6 -12.37 -7.73 45.61
C PHE A 6 -11.01 -7.02 45.50
N ARG A 7 -9.95 -7.83 45.37
CA ARG A 7 -8.63 -7.37 44.94
C ARG A 7 -8.74 -6.82 43.51
N MET A 8 -8.48 -5.53 43.33
CA MET A 8 -8.16 -5.00 42.00
C MET A 8 -6.77 -5.51 41.62
N THR A 9 -6.68 -6.46 40.70
CA THR A 9 -5.44 -6.76 40.02
C THR A 9 -5.16 -5.66 39.01
N ALA A 10 -3.93 -5.12 39.03
CA ALA A 10 -3.47 -4.12 38.09
C ALA A 10 -3.61 -4.67 36.67
N GLY A 11 -4.64 -4.22 35.96
CA GLY A 11 -4.76 -4.45 34.53
C GLY A 11 -3.59 -3.75 33.83
N ASN A 12 -2.86 -4.49 33.01
CA ASN A 12 -1.78 -4.00 32.17
C ASN A 12 -2.13 -2.64 31.55
N ASN A 13 -1.49 -1.57 32.03
CA ASN A 13 -1.48 -0.24 31.42
C ASN A 13 -0.63 -0.22 30.14
N GLN A 14 -0.78 -1.24 29.28
CA GLN A 14 -0.35 -1.12 27.91
C GLN A 14 -1.47 -0.36 27.18
N PRO A 15 -1.23 0.84 26.64
CA PRO A 15 -2.22 1.49 25.80
C PRO A 15 -2.61 0.49 24.70
N ARG A 16 -3.90 0.17 24.63
CA ARG A 16 -4.42 -0.52 23.44
C ARG A 16 -4.03 0.35 22.25
N PRO A 17 -3.51 -0.20 21.14
CA PRO A 17 -3.29 0.62 19.96
C PRO A 17 -4.61 1.30 19.65
N ALA A 18 -4.65 2.63 19.75
CA ALA A 18 -5.77 3.39 19.27
C ALA A 18 -5.87 3.03 17.79
N ILE A 19 -6.98 2.40 17.39
CA ILE A 19 -7.32 2.32 15.97
C ILE A 19 -7.71 3.74 15.60
N GLU A 20 -6.70 4.52 15.27
CA GLU A 20 -6.86 5.87 14.78
C GLU A 20 -7.46 5.75 13.38
N PHE A 21 -8.70 6.21 13.21
CA PHE A 21 -9.38 6.34 11.92
C PHE A 21 -8.77 7.49 11.11
N VAL A 22 -7.45 7.58 11.08
CA VAL A 22 -6.73 8.62 10.37
C VAL A 22 -6.91 8.32 8.90
N GLN A 23 -7.83 9.07 8.29
CA GLN A 23 -8.14 8.96 6.89
C GLN A 23 -6.88 9.28 6.07
N GLU A 24 -6.04 10.20 6.55
CA GLU A 24 -4.84 10.66 5.86
C GLU A 24 -3.63 10.77 6.79
N VAL A 25 -2.53 10.10 6.43
CA VAL A 25 -1.25 10.15 7.16
C VAL A 25 -0.24 10.95 6.36
N PHE A 26 0.48 11.87 7.01
CA PHE A 26 1.49 12.72 6.37
C PHE A 26 2.92 12.35 6.80
N TYR A 27 3.84 12.44 5.85
CA TYR A 27 5.29 12.24 6.01
C TYR A 27 5.73 10.96 6.75
N PRO A 28 5.15 9.78 6.49
CA PRO A 28 5.61 8.54 7.13
C PRO A 28 6.99 8.11 6.59
N GLU A 29 7.84 7.59 7.48
CA GLU A 29 9.20 7.14 7.13
C GLU A 29 9.19 5.73 6.53
N THR A 30 9.61 5.57 5.28
CA THR A 30 9.68 4.27 4.61
C THR A 30 10.82 3.37 5.16
N PRO A 31 10.63 2.04 5.28
CA PRO A 31 9.44 1.29 4.86
C PRO A 31 8.27 1.42 5.84
N ILE A 32 7.06 1.49 5.29
CA ILE A 32 5.82 1.61 6.06
C ILE A 32 4.81 0.55 5.67
N GLU A 33 3.96 0.21 6.65
CA GLU A 33 2.80 -0.64 6.44
C GLU A 33 1.60 -0.07 7.19
N PHE A 34 0.56 0.29 6.44
CA PHE A 34 -0.71 0.78 7.00
C PHE A 34 -1.77 -0.31 6.96
N LEU A 35 -2.53 -0.46 8.04
CA LEU A 35 -3.70 -1.34 8.04
C LEU A 35 -4.78 -0.78 7.10
N VAL A 36 -5.36 -1.65 6.29
CA VAL A 36 -6.50 -1.35 5.44
C VAL A 36 -7.69 -2.14 5.98
N THR A 37 -8.66 -1.44 6.53
CA THR A 37 -9.85 -2.05 7.13
C THR A 37 -10.88 -2.46 6.07
N GLU A 38 -10.99 -1.70 4.99
CA GLU A 38 -11.90 -1.96 3.88
C GLU A 38 -11.22 -1.63 2.55
N PHE A 39 -10.92 -2.65 1.74
CA PHE A 39 -10.50 -2.48 0.36
C PHE A 39 -11.59 -2.99 -0.57
N THR A 40 -12.59 -2.14 -0.81
CA THR A 40 -13.75 -2.44 -1.65
C THR A 40 -13.92 -1.36 -2.70
N HIS A 41 -14.69 -1.62 -3.76
CA HIS A 41 -14.87 -0.73 -4.91
C HIS A 41 -15.41 0.69 -4.61
N VAL A 42 -15.78 0.99 -3.36
CA VAL A 42 -16.18 2.33 -2.91
C VAL A 42 -15.03 3.11 -2.28
N ARG A 43 -13.88 2.47 -2.07
CA ARG A 43 -12.67 3.04 -1.49
C ARG A 43 -11.56 3.12 -2.54
N ARG A 44 -10.76 4.17 -2.49
CA ARG A 44 -9.47 4.31 -3.16
C ARG A 44 -8.39 4.56 -2.11
N ILE A 45 -7.17 4.13 -2.41
CA ILE A 45 -5.97 4.50 -1.68
C ILE A 45 -5.20 5.48 -2.55
N ARG A 46 -4.99 6.68 -2.06
CA ARG A 46 -4.20 7.72 -2.72
C ARG A 46 -2.87 7.89 -2.00
N ILE A 47 -1.78 7.84 -2.76
CA ILE A 47 -0.42 7.97 -2.24
C ILE A 47 0.24 9.14 -2.95
N VAL A 48 0.68 10.16 -2.20
CA VAL A 48 1.53 11.23 -2.73
C VAL A 48 2.96 10.90 -2.34
N LEU A 49 3.83 10.75 -3.33
CA LEU A 49 5.20 10.30 -3.13
C LEU A 49 6.20 11.13 -3.94
N ARG A 50 7.45 11.16 -3.50
CA ARG A 50 8.59 11.78 -4.19
C ARG A 50 9.72 10.76 -4.32
N CYS A 51 10.22 10.56 -5.52
CA CYS A 51 11.35 9.65 -5.76
C CYS A 51 12.66 10.28 -5.27
N ARG A 52 13.47 9.52 -4.51
CA ARG A 52 14.76 10.01 -4.00
C ARG A 52 15.84 9.89 -5.08
N LYS A 53 16.76 10.86 -5.14
CA LYS A 53 17.88 10.84 -6.09
C LYS A 53 18.94 9.80 -5.68
N ARG A 54 18.86 8.59 -6.24
CA ARG A 54 19.88 7.53 -6.14
C ARG A 54 20.17 6.93 -7.51
N ALA A 55 21.29 6.23 -7.68
CA ALA A 55 21.69 5.73 -8.99
C ALA A 55 20.70 4.70 -9.58
N ASP A 56 20.04 3.90 -8.74
CA ASP A 56 19.13 2.79 -9.11
C ASP A 56 17.84 2.84 -8.29
N TYR A 57 17.23 4.04 -8.14
CA TYR A 57 16.08 4.23 -7.26
C TYR A 57 14.95 3.24 -7.61
N LYS A 58 14.71 2.34 -6.67
CA LYS A 58 13.69 1.29 -6.75
C LYS A 58 12.79 1.44 -5.56
N PHE A 59 11.49 1.35 -5.79
CA PHE A 59 10.50 1.36 -4.73
C PHE A 59 9.35 0.45 -5.12
N TYR A 60 8.58 0.04 -4.14
CA TYR A 60 7.41 -0.78 -4.37
C TYR A 60 6.22 -0.26 -3.57
N ILE A 61 5.04 -0.55 -4.10
CA ILE A 61 3.76 -0.39 -3.41
C ILE A 61 3.08 -1.77 -3.42
N ASN A 62 2.79 -2.30 -2.25
CA ASN A 62 2.20 -3.62 -2.08
C ASN A 62 0.82 -3.51 -1.43
N LEU A 63 -0.19 -4.13 -2.03
CA LEU A 63 -1.42 -4.52 -1.36
C LEU A 63 -1.22 -5.93 -0.80
N LYS A 64 -1.25 -6.08 0.52
CA LYS A 64 -0.87 -7.31 1.22
C LYS A 64 -2.04 -8.01 1.90
N ASN A 65 -1.90 -9.32 2.07
CA ASN A 65 -2.76 -10.15 2.91
C ASN A 65 -1.86 -11.00 3.82
N GLY A 66 -1.44 -10.44 4.96
CA GLY A 66 -0.43 -11.06 5.81
C GLY A 66 0.94 -11.09 5.12
N GLU A 67 1.48 -12.28 4.91
CA GLU A 67 2.77 -12.50 4.23
C GLU A 67 2.65 -12.49 2.69
N ASP A 68 1.43 -12.71 2.17
CA ASP A 68 1.18 -12.68 0.73
C ASP A 68 1.05 -11.23 0.21
N ILE A 69 1.40 -11.03 -1.06
CA ILE A 69 1.18 -9.80 -1.79
C ILE A 69 0.09 -10.05 -2.85
N VAL A 70 -1.07 -9.45 -2.64
CA VAL A 70 -2.21 -9.48 -3.58
C VAL A 70 -1.81 -8.80 -4.88
N MET A 71 -1.21 -7.61 -4.78
CA MET A 71 -0.68 -6.85 -5.89
C MET A 71 0.57 -6.08 -5.45
N GLN A 72 1.68 -6.31 -6.12
CA GLN A 72 2.85 -5.44 -6.10
C GLN A 72 2.81 -4.55 -7.33
N MET A 73 3.14 -3.28 -7.13
CA MET A 73 3.57 -2.35 -8.16
C MET A 73 5.05 -2.02 -7.92
N ASP A 74 5.92 -2.39 -8.86
CA ASP A 74 7.38 -2.18 -8.81
C ASP A 74 7.83 -1.36 -10.04
N PRO A 75 7.92 -0.03 -9.91
CA PRO A 75 8.44 0.82 -10.98
C PRO A 75 9.95 0.61 -11.21
N ARG A 76 10.30 0.03 -12.37
CA ARG A 76 11.69 -0.17 -12.82
C ARG A 76 12.09 0.96 -13.77
N VAL A 77 12.46 2.10 -13.19
CA VAL A 77 12.56 3.35 -13.95
C VAL A 77 13.66 3.34 -15.02
N ARG A 78 14.78 2.66 -14.77
CA ARG A 78 15.82 2.43 -15.78
C ARG A 78 15.33 1.63 -16.98
N GLU A 79 14.41 0.70 -16.75
CA GLU A 79 13.80 -0.13 -17.78
C GLU A 79 12.55 0.52 -18.41
N LYS A 80 12.16 1.70 -17.93
CA LYS A 80 11.00 2.48 -18.38
C LYS A 80 9.69 1.68 -18.36
N ARG A 81 9.55 0.82 -17.34
CA ARG A 81 8.35 0.01 -17.14
C ARG A 81 7.99 -0.13 -15.68
N ILE A 82 6.73 -0.40 -15.42
CA ILE A 82 6.21 -0.78 -14.12
C ILE A 82 5.90 -2.27 -14.19
N ILE A 83 6.44 -3.03 -13.24
CA ILE A 83 6.14 -4.44 -13.08
C ILE A 83 5.00 -4.57 -12.08
N PHE A 84 4.02 -5.39 -12.43
CA PHE A 84 2.96 -5.83 -11.55
C PHE A 84 3.07 -7.33 -11.30
N ASN A 85 2.90 -7.76 -10.06
CA ASN A 85 2.92 -9.18 -9.74
C ASN A 85 2.13 -9.47 -8.45
N SER A 86 1.95 -10.76 -8.15
CA SER A 86 1.51 -11.24 -6.84
C SER A 86 2.60 -12.13 -6.24
N PHE A 87 2.68 -12.15 -4.93
CA PHE A 87 3.46 -13.13 -4.17
C PHE A 87 2.47 -13.96 -3.37
N TYR A 88 2.46 -15.28 -3.61
CA TYR A 88 1.49 -16.18 -3.00
C TYR A 88 2.18 -17.47 -2.56
N ASN A 89 1.99 -17.85 -1.31
CA ASN A 89 2.50 -19.09 -0.74
C ASN A 89 4.02 -19.27 -0.97
N GLY A 90 4.79 -18.21 -0.73
CA GLY A 90 6.25 -18.24 -0.86
C GLY A 90 6.82 -18.04 -2.27
N HIS A 91 5.96 -17.82 -3.28
CA HIS A 91 6.41 -17.72 -4.67
C HIS A 91 5.84 -16.51 -5.41
N TRP A 92 6.72 -15.82 -6.15
CA TRP A 92 6.32 -14.86 -7.17
C TRP A 92 5.54 -15.55 -8.27
N GLN A 93 4.46 -14.91 -8.70
CA GLN A 93 3.64 -15.35 -9.81
C GLN A 93 4.18 -14.77 -11.13
N VAL A 94 3.42 -14.88 -12.22
CA VAL A 94 3.83 -14.35 -13.53
C VAL A 94 3.89 -12.82 -13.50
N GLU A 95 4.97 -12.20 -14.01
CA GLU A 95 5.05 -10.75 -14.11
C GLU A 95 4.10 -10.20 -15.19
N GLU A 96 3.46 -9.08 -14.89
CA GLU A 96 2.76 -8.22 -15.83
C GLU A 96 3.52 -6.90 -15.98
N THR A 97 3.45 -6.25 -17.15
CA THR A 97 4.26 -5.05 -17.42
C THR A 97 3.41 -3.96 -18.04
N ALA A 98 3.52 -2.75 -17.48
CA ALA A 98 2.97 -1.52 -18.07
C ALA A 98 4.13 -0.60 -18.54
N PRO A 99 4.08 -0.06 -19.76
CA PRO A 99 5.06 0.92 -20.21
C PRO A 99 4.90 2.25 -19.47
N MET A 100 6.00 2.91 -19.10
CA MET A 100 5.98 4.24 -18.47
C MET A 100 5.90 5.35 -19.52
N MET A 101 4.80 5.39 -20.24
CA MET A 101 4.54 6.41 -21.27
C MET A 101 4.41 7.79 -20.62
N GLY A 102 5.42 8.65 -20.82
CA GLY A 102 5.44 10.02 -20.28
C GLY A 102 6.50 10.30 -19.22
N GLY A 103 7.33 9.32 -18.82
CA GLY A 103 8.45 9.56 -17.89
C GLY A 103 8.01 9.76 -16.44
N TYR A 104 7.42 8.74 -15.83
CA TYR A 104 7.06 8.75 -14.42
C TYR A 104 8.24 8.45 -13.50
N PHE A 105 8.08 8.85 -12.24
CA PHE A 105 9.02 8.61 -11.14
C PHE A 105 10.42 9.18 -11.36
N ILE A 106 10.49 10.37 -11.97
CA ILE A 106 11.74 11.14 -12.06
C ILE A 106 12.17 11.56 -10.64
N ALA A 107 13.47 11.47 -10.38
CA ALA A 107 14.04 11.90 -9.10
C ALA A 107 13.63 13.33 -8.75
N ASP A 108 13.36 13.57 -7.47
CA ASP A 108 12.95 14.86 -6.91
C ASP A 108 11.62 15.42 -7.42
N THR A 109 10.81 14.60 -8.11
CA THR A 109 9.47 14.96 -8.57
C THR A 109 8.40 14.26 -7.72
N TYR A 110 7.30 14.95 -7.46
CA TYR A 110 6.13 14.39 -6.77
C TYR A 110 5.19 13.72 -7.77
N TYR A 111 4.62 12.59 -7.36
CA TYR A 111 3.62 11.83 -8.10
C TYR A 111 2.47 11.44 -7.18
N THR A 112 1.27 11.42 -7.73
CA THR A 112 0.08 10.86 -7.07
C THR A 112 -0.21 9.49 -7.67
N VAL A 113 -0.22 8.45 -6.84
CA VAL A 113 -0.66 7.11 -7.22
C VAL A 113 -2.01 6.83 -6.57
N ASP A 114 -3.05 6.61 -7.39
CA ASP A 114 -4.35 6.15 -6.92
C ASP A 114 -4.50 4.64 -7.23
N LEU A 115 -4.80 3.85 -6.20
CA LEU A 115 -5.18 2.44 -6.30
C LEU A 115 -6.68 2.32 -6.08
N VAL A 116 -7.41 1.90 -7.11
CA VAL A 116 -8.87 1.87 -7.13
C VAL A 116 -9.37 0.44 -7.39
N PRO A 117 -9.77 -0.32 -6.36
CA PRO A 117 -10.43 -1.61 -6.54
C PRO A 117 -11.72 -1.44 -7.34
N THR A 118 -12.04 -2.43 -8.17
CA THR A 118 -13.23 -2.42 -9.03
C THR A 118 -14.23 -3.48 -8.59
N ARG A 119 -15.45 -3.42 -9.14
CA ARG A 119 -16.45 -4.50 -8.99
C ARG A 119 -16.11 -5.74 -9.82
N PHE A 120 -15.08 -5.68 -10.66
CA PHE A 120 -14.75 -6.69 -11.66
C PHE A 120 -13.45 -7.45 -11.31
N HIS A 121 -13.15 -7.59 -10.01
CA HIS A 121 -11.96 -8.30 -9.52
C HIS A 121 -10.66 -7.76 -10.12
N SER A 122 -10.52 -6.44 -10.11
CA SER A 122 -9.31 -5.76 -10.57
C SER A 122 -9.02 -4.52 -9.75
N VAL A 123 -7.78 -4.06 -9.82
CA VAL A 123 -7.34 -2.79 -9.26
C VAL A 123 -6.90 -1.90 -10.41
N PHE A 124 -7.56 -0.77 -10.58
CA PHE A 124 -7.11 0.28 -11.48
C PHE A 124 -6.03 1.12 -10.81
N VAL A 125 -4.97 1.38 -11.55
CA VAL A 125 -3.84 2.21 -11.13
C VAL A 125 -3.85 3.48 -11.96
N TYR A 126 -3.88 4.63 -11.28
CA TYR A 126 -3.70 5.93 -11.89
C TYR A 126 -2.44 6.58 -11.36
N ILE A 127 -1.69 7.22 -12.25
CA ILE A 127 -0.53 8.05 -11.91
C ILE A 127 -0.84 9.47 -12.39
N ASP A 128 -0.80 10.43 -11.47
CA ASP A 128 -1.18 11.83 -11.69
C ASP A 128 -2.56 11.97 -12.38
N GLY A 129 -3.52 11.14 -11.93
CA GLY A 129 -4.88 11.10 -12.45
C GLY A 129 -5.04 10.44 -13.82
N ARG A 130 -3.95 9.95 -14.44
CA ARG A 130 -4.01 9.23 -15.72
C ARG A 130 -4.08 7.73 -15.51
N PHE A 131 -5.04 7.07 -16.16
CA PHE A 131 -5.13 5.61 -16.16
C PHE A 131 -3.83 5.03 -16.70
N THR A 132 -3.22 4.13 -15.91
CA THR A 132 -1.92 3.53 -16.22
C THR A 132 -2.04 2.04 -16.45
N TYR A 133 -2.77 1.34 -15.57
CA TYR A 133 -2.89 -0.12 -15.66
C TYR A 133 -4.14 -0.64 -14.95
N GLU A 134 -4.67 -1.76 -15.43
CA GLU A 134 -5.65 -2.59 -14.72
C GLU A 134 -4.95 -3.90 -14.33
N PHE A 135 -4.75 -4.11 -13.03
CA PHE A 135 -4.26 -5.40 -12.53
C PHE A 135 -5.45 -6.30 -12.20
N ARG A 136 -5.58 -7.42 -12.91
CA ARG A 136 -6.61 -8.41 -12.57
C ARG A 136 -6.19 -9.20 -11.34
N GLU A 137 -7.06 -9.22 -10.35
CA GLU A 137 -6.82 -9.87 -9.07
C GLU A 137 -6.61 -11.39 -9.26
N ARG A 138 -5.47 -11.88 -8.78
CA ARG A 138 -5.19 -13.33 -8.70
C ARG A 138 -5.68 -13.94 -7.38
N GLN A 139 -5.93 -13.07 -6.41
CA GLN A 139 -6.54 -13.36 -5.13
C GLN A 139 -7.62 -12.31 -4.88
N PRO A 140 -8.74 -12.65 -4.25
CA PRO A 140 -9.82 -11.68 -4.05
C PRO A 140 -9.36 -10.42 -3.31
N GLY A 141 -9.62 -9.24 -3.87
CA GLY A 141 -9.18 -7.95 -3.35
C GLY A 141 -9.71 -7.63 -1.95
N PHE A 142 -10.87 -8.20 -1.57
CA PHE A 142 -11.39 -8.09 -0.19
C PHE A 142 -10.46 -8.72 0.86
N LYS A 143 -9.47 -9.51 0.45
CA LYS A 143 -8.44 -10.05 1.34
C LYS A 143 -7.33 -9.05 1.67
N VAL A 144 -7.23 -7.92 0.97
CA VAL A 144 -6.22 -6.89 1.30
C VAL A 144 -6.43 -6.41 2.73
N ARG A 145 -5.38 -6.53 3.55
CA ARG A 145 -5.35 -6.12 4.96
C ARG A 145 -4.38 -4.99 5.25
N SER A 146 -3.42 -4.74 4.36
CA SER A 146 -2.44 -3.69 4.56
C SER A 146 -1.87 -3.15 3.24
N LEU A 147 -1.42 -1.90 3.30
CA LEU A 147 -0.67 -1.21 2.26
C LEU A 147 0.80 -1.11 2.71
N GLY A 148 1.71 -1.76 2.01
CA GLY A 148 3.14 -1.66 2.22
C GLY A 148 3.80 -0.73 1.21
N ILE A 149 4.66 0.19 1.64
CA ILE A 149 5.46 1.05 0.76
C ILE A 149 6.91 1.02 1.23
N GLY A 150 7.85 0.80 0.32
CA GLY A 150 9.28 0.73 0.65
C GLY A 150 10.19 1.04 -0.52
N GLY A 151 11.50 1.12 -0.24
CA GLY A 151 12.53 1.47 -1.22
C GLY A 151 12.88 2.97 -1.21
N ASP A 152 13.42 3.46 -2.33
CA ASP A 152 13.99 4.80 -2.47
C ASP A 152 12.94 5.88 -2.77
N VAL A 153 11.93 5.97 -1.91
CA VAL A 153 10.82 6.91 -2.04
C VAL A 153 10.59 7.66 -0.73
N GLN A 154 10.20 8.92 -0.80
CA GLN A 154 9.64 9.66 0.33
C GLN A 154 8.13 9.71 0.15
N VAL A 155 7.37 9.27 1.15
CA VAL A 155 5.92 9.40 1.15
C VAL A 155 5.56 10.75 1.76
N HIS A 156 4.83 11.57 1.02
CA HIS A 156 4.28 12.84 1.52
C HIS A 156 2.95 12.60 2.23
N SER A 157 2.03 11.85 1.62
CA SER A 157 0.81 11.43 2.29
C SER A 157 0.23 10.13 1.75
N VAL A 158 -0.57 9.47 2.58
CA VAL A 158 -1.43 8.34 2.20
C VAL A 158 -2.84 8.65 2.68
N HIS A 159 -3.81 8.61 1.77
CA HIS A 159 -5.21 8.92 2.02
C HIS A 159 -6.11 7.74 1.63
N PHE A 160 -6.95 7.29 2.56
CA PHE A 160 -7.93 6.22 2.39
C PHE A 160 -9.33 6.85 2.24
N THR A 161 -9.91 6.86 1.03
CA THR A 161 -11.21 7.53 0.77
C THR A 161 -12.21 6.62 0.12
#